data_AF-A0A511R2H6-F1
#
_entry.id   AF-A0A511R2H6-F1
#
_cell.length_a   1.000
_cell.length_b   1.000
_cell.length_c   1.000
_cell.angle_alpha   90.00
_cell.angle_beta   90.00
_cell.angle_gamma   90.00
#
_symmetry.space_group_name_H-M   'P 1'
#
loop_
_entity.id
_entity.type
_entity.pdbx_description
1 polymer ?
#
loop_
_entity_poly.entity_id
_entity_poly.type
_entity_poly.pdbx_seq_one_letter_code
_entity_poly.pdbx_strand_id
1 'polypeptide(L)'
;MKEQAILIMTSEGAPRPGLRSAAPSSGWTKLFQARDYYLDLSYKHDGQQGLLLGQLLCEGEAPVGAAKLTLVGPEGTPIQTEEVVPNTGFRLVVGDVAAHRLELTLDQTTFEVALS
;
A
#
# COMPACT_ATOMS: atom_id res chain seq x y z
N MET A 1 0.12 20.63 -0.18
CA MET A 1 1.52 20.15 -0.26
C MET A 1 1.47 18.65 0.00
N LYS A 2 2.14 17.84 -0.81
CA LYS A 2 2.21 16.38 -0.58
C LYS A 2 3.51 16.06 0.12
N GLU A 3 3.44 15.25 1.16
CA GLU A 3 4.61 14.71 1.86
C GLU A 3 4.89 13.29 1.35
N GLN A 4 6.07 12.74 1.65
CA GLN A 4 6.41 11.36 1.30
C GLN A 4 6.26 10.48 2.54
N ALA A 5 5.63 9.32 2.40
CA ALA A 5 5.70 8.29 3.42
C ALA A 5 7.11 7.69 3.43
N ILE A 6 7.68 7.51 4.61
CA ILE A 6 9.06 7.02 4.77
C ILE A 6 9.03 5.50 4.73
N LEU A 7 9.70 4.89 3.76
CA LEU A 7 9.87 3.45 3.71
C LEU A 7 10.80 2.98 4.84
N ILE A 8 10.27 2.19 5.77
CA ILE A 8 10.99 1.64 6.93
C ILE A 8 11.59 0.27 6.59
N MET A 9 10.83 -0.58 5.90
CA MET A 9 11.22 -1.95 5.61
C MET A 9 10.62 -2.43 4.30
N THR A 10 11.36 -3.26 3.57
CA THR A 10 10.85 -4.05 2.45
C THR A 10 11.21 -5.51 2.67
N SER A 11 10.25 -6.40 2.47
CA SER A 11 10.41 -7.85 2.41
C SER A 11 9.85 -8.33 1.08
N GLU A 12 10.70 -8.93 0.26
CA GLU A 12 10.28 -9.52 -1.00
C GLU A 12 10.01 -11.02 -0.80
N GLY A 13 9.04 -11.57 -1.53
CA GLY A 13 8.84 -13.00 -1.53
C GLY A 13 10.11 -13.72 -2.01
N ALA A 14 10.50 -14.80 -1.33
CA ALA A 14 11.57 -15.65 -1.82
C ALA A 14 11.07 -16.45 -3.04
N PRO A 15 11.86 -16.59 -4.12
CA PRO A 15 11.54 -17.54 -5.17
C PRO A 15 11.46 -18.94 -4.57
N ARG A 16 10.29 -19.58 -4.63
CA ARG A 16 10.11 -20.96 -4.14
C ARG A 16 11.00 -21.89 -4.97
N PRO A 17 11.90 -22.69 -4.36
CA PRO A 17 12.63 -23.72 -5.09
C PRO A 17 11.66 -24.85 -5.44
N GLY A 18 11.25 -24.95 -6.71
CA GLY A 18 10.36 -26.00 -7.19
C GLY A 18 10.37 -26.08 -8.72
N LEU A 19 10.62 -27.28 -9.24
CA LEU A 19 10.85 -27.62 -10.65
C LEU A 19 9.88 -26.94 -11.65
N ARG A 20 10.46 -26.20 -12.59
CA ARG A 20 9.86 -25.56 -13.79
C ARG A 20 9.09 -24.26 -13.53
N SER A 21 9.75 -23.15 -13.90
CA SER A 21 9.27 -21.76 -13.92
C SER A 21 9.36 -21.02 -12.58
N ALA A 22 10.58 -20.62 -12.23
CA ALA A 22 10.83 -19.59 -11.22
C ALA A 22 10.52 -18.22 -11.83
N ALA A 23 9.24 -17.84 -11.89
CA ALA A 23 8.91 -16.42 -11.93
C ALA A 23 9.35 -15.83 -10.57
N PRO A 24 10.01 -14.65 -10.53
CA PRO A 24 10.17 -13.95 -9.26
C PRO A 24 8.78 -13.83 -8.64
N SER A 25 8.64 -14.17 -7.36
CA SER A 25 7.38 -13.86 -6.69
C SER A 25 7.26 -12.35 -6.71
N SER A 26 6.40 -11.82 -7.57
CA SER A 26 6.20 -10.39 -7.77
C SER A 26 5.53 -9.72 -6.57
N GLY A 27 5.35 -10.45 -5.47
CA GLY A 27 4.78 -9.94 -4.23
C GLY A 27 5.85 -9.44 -3.27
N TRP A 28 5.50 -8.40 -2.54
CA TRP A 28 6.32 -7.79 -1.51
C TRP A 28 5.44 -7.37 -0.34
N THR A 29 6.08 -7.14 0.81
CA THR A 29 5.53 -6.46 1.97
C THR A 29 6.46 -5.29 2.30
N LYS A 30 5.90 -4.09 2.40
CA LYS A 30 6.59 -2.86 2.75
C LYS A 30 5.92 -2.25 3.98
N LEU A 31 6.73 -1.71 4.87
CA LEU A 31 6.26 -0.91 6.00
C LEU A 31 6.66 0.54 5.77
N PHE A 32 5.69 1.44 5.77
CA PHE A 32 5.93 2.87 5.65
C PHE A 32 5.54 3.60 6.93
N GLN A 33 6.18 4.72 7.23
CA GLN A 33 5.79 5.65 8.28
C GLN A 33 5.23 6.93 7.66
N ALA A 34 4.08 7.38 8.15
CA ALA A 34 3.47 8.65 7.81
C ALA A 34 3.00 9.33 9.10
N ARG A 35 3.75 10.33 9.57
CA ARG A 35 3.59 10.92 10.93
C ARG A 35 3.66 9.83 12.01
N ASP A 36 2.61 9.73 12.82
CA ASP A 36 2.46 8.81 13.96
C ASP A 36 1.80 7.49 13.56
N TYR A 37 1.65 7.25 12.25
CA TYR A 37 1.07 6.05 11.70
C TYR A 37 2.09 5.23 10.92
N TYR A 38 1.85 3.93 10.89
CA TYR A 38 2.57 3.00 10.02
C TYR A 38 1.62 2.34 9.03
N LEU A 39 1.96 2.36 7.75
CA LEU A 39 1.23 1.64 6.72
C LEU A 39 1.95 0.32 6.43
N ASP A 40 1.38 -0.77 6.92
CA ASP A 40 1.78 -2.13 6.54
C ASP A 40 1.07 -2.48 5.25
N LEU A 41 1.84 -2.63 4.16
CA LEU A 41 1.32 -2.77 2.81
C LEU A 41 1.97 -3.96 2.12
N SER A 42 1.16 -4.83 1.54
CA SER A 42 1.60 -5.97 0.77
C SER A 42 1.01 -5.94 -0.62
N TYR A 43 1.84 -6.25 -1.62
CA TYR A 43 1.41 -6.51 -2.97
C TYR A 43 1.43 -8.00 -3.26
N LYS A 44 0.35 -8.52 -3.83
CA LYS A 44 0.21 -9.94 -4.20
C LYS A 44 -0.58 -10.06 -5.49
N HIS A 45 -0.39 -11.16 -6.22
CA HIS A 45 -1.25 -11.51 -7.34
C HIS A 45 -2.28 -12.55 -6.90
N ASP A 46 -3.53 -12.33 -7.30
CA ASP A 46 -4.62 -13.29 -7.24
C ASP A 46 -5.06 -13.60 -8.68
N GLY A 47 -4.55 -14.71 -9.23
CA GLY A 47 -4.66 -15.02 -10.66
C GLY A 47 -3.97 -13.96 -11.52
N GLN A 48 -4.75 -13.28 -12.37
CA GLN A 48 -4.27 -12.19 -13.25
C GLN A 48 -4.35 -10.80 -12.60
N GLN A 49 -4.89 -10.71 -11.38
CA GLN A 49 -5.19 -9.43 -10.74
C GLN A 49 -4.13 -9.10 -9.68
N GLY A 50 -3.45 -7.97 -9.82
CA GLY A 50 -2.61 -7.41 -8.76
C GLY A 50 -3.47 -6.77 -7.68
N LEU A 51 -3.16 -7.09 -6.43
CA LEU A 51 -3.87 -6.63 -5.24
C LEU A 51 -2.91 -5.97 -4.25
N LEU A 52 -3.33 -4.84 -3.70
CA LEU A 52 -2.72 -4.27 -2.51
C LEU A 52 -3.57 -4.65 -1.30
N LEU A 53 -2.93 -5.23 -0.30
CA LEU A 53 -3.52 -5.62 0.97
C LEU A 53 -2.73 -4.93 2.06
N GLY A 54 -3.40 -4.40 3.07
CA GLY A 54 -2.66 -3.74 4.14
C GLY A 54 -3.53 -3.35 5.30
N GLN A 55 -2.91 -2.63 6.21
CA GLN A 55 -3.56 -2.03 7.37
C GLN A 55 -2.81 -0.76 7.74
N LEU A 56 -3.54 0.22 8.26
CA LEU A 56 -2.96 1.40 8.86
C LEU A 56 -2.82 1.14 10.37
N LEU A 57 -1.62 1.21 10.90
CA LEU A 57 -1.31 1.00 12.31
C LEU A 57 -1.07 2.34 12.99
N CYS A 58 -1.50 2.46 14.23
CA CYS A 58 -1.24 3.62 15.09
C CYS A 58 -0.89 3.13 16.49
N GLU A 59 0.11 3.76 17.12
CA GLU A 59 0.45 3.46 18.51
C GLU A 59 -0.54 4.15 19.46
N GLY A 60 -1.18 3.38 20.35
CA GLY A 60 -2.12 3.90 21.35
C GLY A 60 -3.58 3.95 20.90
N GLU A 61 -4.36 4.86 21.48
CA GLU A 61 -5.73 5.11 20.99
C GLU A 61 -5.64 5.77 19.61
N ALA A 62 -6.21 5.11 18.62
CA ALA A 62 -6.27 5.63 17.26
C ALA A 62 -6.90 7.04 17.29
N PRO A 63 -6.22 8.07 16.77
CA PRO A 63 -6.85 9.37 16.60
C PRO A 63 -8.14 9.19 15.80
N VAL A 64 -9.20 9.90 16.19
CA VAL A 64 -10.54 9.82 15.58
C VAL A 64 -10.58 10.41 14.15
N GLY A 65 -9.40 10.64 13.56
CA GLY A 65 -9.23 11.21 12.24
C GLY A 65 -9.66 10.26 11.12
N ALA A 66 -10.24 10.82 10.07
CA ALA A 66 -10.53 10.06 8.86
C ALA A 66 -9.23 9.82 8.09
N ALA A 67 -8.86 8.56 7.91
CA ALA A 67 -7.78 8.17 7.02
C ALA A 67 -8.36 7.64 5.71
N LYS A 68 -7.73 7.99 4.59
CA LYS A 68 -8.20 7.66 3.25
C LYS A 68 -7.03 7.21 2.37
N LEU A 69 -7.18 6.07 1.71
CA LEU A 69 -6.31 5.65 0.64
C LEU A 69 -6.89 6.06 -0.70
N THR A 70 -6.05 6.59 -1.58
CA THR A 70 -6.41 6.92 -2.97
C THR A 70 -5.42 6.24 -3.90
N LEU A 71 -5.91 5.33 -4.73
CA LEU A 71 -5.15 4.76 -5.83
C LEU A 71 -5.28 5.71 -7.02
N VAL A 72 -4.15 6.16 -7.53
CA VAL A 72 -4.08 7.11 -8.64
C VAL A 72 -3.53 6.38 -9.86
N GLY A 73 -4.29 6.48 -10.96
CA GLY A 73 -3.93 5.90 -12.24
C GLY A 73 -2.77 6.62 -12.94
N PRO A 74 -2.29 6.07 -14.07
CA PRO A 74 -1.15 6.61 -14.82
C PRO A 74 -1.38 8.05 -15.31
N GLU A 75 -2.63 8.39 -15.66
CA GLU A 75 -3.05 9.75 -16.07
C GLU A 75 -3.11 10.75 -14.90
N GLY A 76 -2.76 10.33 -13.69
CA GLY A 76 -2.81 11.15 -12.48
C GLY A 76 -4.22 11.33 -11.90
N THR A 77 -5.21 10.59 -12.42
CA THR A 77 -6.58 10.63 -11.93
C THR A 77 -6.81 9.60 -10.82
N PRO A 78 -7.55 9.95 -9.74
CA PRO A 78 -8.00 8.96 -8.77
C PRO A 78 -8.87 7.91 -9.43
N ILE A 79 -8.51 6.63 -9.27
CA ILE A 79 -9.26 5.50 -9.83
C ILE A 79 -9.97 4.68 -8.74
N GLN A 80 -9.43 4.66 -7.52
CA GLN A 80 -10.07 4.06 -6.35
C GLN A 80 -9.81 4.92 -5.13
N THR A 81 -10.78 4.96 -4.23
CA THR A 81 -10.69 5.59 -2.91
C THR A 81 -11.29 4.64 -1.89
N GLU A 82 -10.60 4.45 -0.76
CA GLU A 82 -11.13 3.70 0.39
C GLU A 82 -10.91 4.52 1.65
N GLU A 83 -11.93 4.58 2.51
CA GLU A 83 -11.76 5.02 3.90
C GLU A 83 -11.11 3.89 4.68
N VAL A 84 -10.07 4.20 5.43
CA VAL A 84 -9.31 3.21 6.21
C VAL A 84 -9.41 3.55 7.68
N VAL A 85 -9.84 2.56 8.46
CA VAL A 85 -9.87 2.64 9.91
C VAL A 85 -8.56 2.06 10.44
N PRO A 86 -7.85 2.77 11.35
CA PRO A 86 -6.66 2.21 11.97
C PRO A 86 -6.91 0.84 12.60
N ASN A 87 -5.89 -0.01 12.54
CA ASN A 87 -5.88 -1.40 13.02
C ASN A 87 -6.92 -2.31 12.34
N THR A 88 -7.44 -1.89 11.18
CA THR A 88 -8.34 -2.69 10.33
C THR A 88 -7.69 -2.92 8.97
N GLY A 89 -7.91 -4.12 8.42
CA GLY A 89 -7.39 -4.48 7.09
C GLY A 89 -8.16 -3.83 5.95
N PHE A 90 -7.47 -3.52 4.85
CA PHE A 90 -8.05 -3.05 3.60
C PHE A 90 -7.55 -3.86 2.40
N ARG A 91 -8.25 -3.74 1.27
CA ARG A 91 -7.91 -4.36 -0.01
C ARG A 91 -8.20 -3.42 -1.18
N LEU A 92 -7.20 -3.19 -2.03
CA LEU A 92 -7.33 -2.42 -3.28
C LEU A 92 -6.98 -3.29 -4.48
N VAL A 93 -7.66 -3.04 -5.59
CA VAL A 93 -7.37 -3.66 -6.88
C VAL A 93 -6.51 -2.71 -7.69
N VAL A 94 -5.30 -3.13 -8.07
CA VAL A 94 -4.35 -2.26 -8.79
C VAL A 94 -3.97 -2.78 -10.18
N GLY A 95 -4.10 -4.08 -10.45
CA GLY A 95 -3.60 -4.63 -11.72
C GLY A 95 -2.07 -4.53 -11.77
N ASP A 96 -1.51 -3.75 -12.71
CA ASP A 96 -0.07 -3.49 -12.75
C ASP A 96 0.32 -2.40 -11.73
N VAL A 97 0.92 -2.81 -10.62
CA VAL A 97 1.32 -1.90 -9.53
C VAL A 97 2.33 -0.83 -9.96
N ALA A 98 3.14 -1.08 -10.98
CA ALA A 98 4.16 -0.12 -11.44
C ALA A 98 3.56 1.07 -12.21
N ALA A 99 2.34 0.91 -12.74
CA ALA A 99 1.63 1.97 -13.46
C ALA A 99 0.84 2.92 -12.53
N HIS A 100 0.82 2.64 -11.23
CA HIS A 100 -0.04 3.33 -10.27
C HIS A 100 0.75 4.00 -9.15
N ARG A 101 0.13 5.01 -8.54
CA ARG A 101 0.61 5.63 -7.30
C ARG A 101 -0.42 5.43 -6.20
N LEU A 102 0.05 5.28 -4.98
CA LEU A 102 -0.81 5.23 -3.80
C LEU A 102 -0.61 6.50 -2.98
N GLU A 103 -1.72 7.11 -2.59
CA GLU A 103 -1.74 8.27 -1.70
C GLU A 103 -2.49 7.91 -0.42
N LEU A 104 -1.91 8.24 0.73
CA LEU A 104 -2.52 8.12 2.05
C LEU A 104 -2.82 9.53 2.56
N THR A 105 -4.09 9.85 2.77
CA THR A 105 -4.49 11.10 3.42
C THR A 105 -4.84 10.81 4.87
N LEU A 106 -4.16 11.51 5.78
CA LEU A 106 -4.43 11.53 7.21
C LEU A 106 -4.91 12.94 7.57
N ASP A 107 -6.18 13.07 7.97
CA ASP A 107 -6.86 14.34 8.18
C ASP A 107 -6.78 15.27 6.95
N GLN A 108 -5.90 16.28 6.98
CA GLN A 108 -5.71 17.27 5.92
C GLN A 108 -4.38 17.10 5.17
N THR A 109 -3.57 16.10 5.53
CA THR A 109 -2.24 15.89 4.96
C THR A 109 -2.22 14.64 4.10
N THR A 110 -1.75 14.78 2.86
CA THR A 110 -1.60 13.66 1.92
C THR A 110 -0.13 13.26 1.80
N PHE A 111 0.12 11.97 1.98
CA PHE A 111 1.41 11.31 1.85
C PHE A 111 1.42 10.47 0.58
N GLU A 112 2.45 10.61 -0.23
CA GLU A 112 2.72 9.71 -1.35
C GLU A 112 3.41 8.44 -0.83
N VAL A 113 2.95 7.28 -1.32
CA VAL A 113 3.46 5.96 -0.94
C VAL A 113 4.11 5.32 -2.17
N ALA A 114 5.44 5.16 -2.12
CA ALA A 114 6.22 4.61 -3.22
C ALA A 114 6.00 3.09 -3.38
N LEU A 115 5.23 2.71 -4.40
CA LEU A 115 4.92 1.30 -4.68
C LEU A 115 6.09 0.54 -5.34
N SER A 116 6.94 1.22 -6.11
CA SER A 116 8.17 0.68 -6.71
C SER A 116 9.38 1.00 -5.86
#